data_AF-A0A437AI29-F1
#
_entry.id   AF-A0A437AI29-F1
#
_cell.length_a   1.000
_cell.length_b   1.000
_cell.length_c   1.000
_cell.angle_alpha   90.00
_cell.angle_beta   90.00
_cell.angle_gamma   90.00
#
_symmetry.space_group_name_H-M   'P 1'
#
loop_
_entity.id
_entity.type
_entity.pdbx_description
1 polymer ?
#
loop_
_entity_poly.entity_id
_entity_poly.type
_entity_poly.pdbx_seq_one_letter_code
_entity_poly.pdbx_strand_id
1 'polypeptide(L)'
;MKENIDRLMVEKYIKFLGDNDFITEFLNLEQTKTNKKDRHDVLSDSEQETDSGDIFMFQKSPTYITHELRDYQISGVNWLINMHEKQINAILADEMGLGKTLQTITLLGFLKFIKKEKGSNLIIVPKSTLQNWKNEFTKYMPDYKAKIFHA
;
A
#
# COMPACT_ATOMS: atom_id res chain seq x y z
N MET A 1 -2.34 -12.52 29.02
CA MET A 1 -1.02 -13.01 28.55
C MET A 1 -0.77 -12.79 27.04
N LYS A 2 -1.77 -12.42 26.23
CA LYS A 2 -1.57 -12.10 24.79
C LYS A 2 -1.25 -10.62 24.50
N GLU A 3 -1.59 -9.68 25.38
CA GLU A 3 -1.40 -8.23 25.14
C GLU A 3 0.05 -7.72 25.17
N ASN A 4 0.99 -8.47 25.76
CA ASN A 4 2.38 -8.02 25.91
C ASN A 4 3.28 -8.37 24.71
N ILE A 5 2.86 -9.27 23.82
CA ILE A 5 3.68 -9.71 22.68
C ILE A 5 3.62 -8.68 21.54
N ASP A 6 2.48 -8.01 21.36
CA ASP A 6 2.26 -7.06 20.27
C ASP A 6 3.06 -5.76 20.45
N ARG A 7 3.10 -5.20 21.67
CA ARG A 7 3.88 -3.97 21.95
C ARG A 7 5.38 -4.18 21.78
N LEU A 8 5.90 -5.31 22.25
CA LEU A 8 7.33 -5.62 22.18
C LEU A 8 7.81 -5.82 20.73
N MET A 9 6.95 -6.38 19.88
CA MET A 9 7.23 -6.51 18.44
C MET A 9 7.22 -5.15 17.74
N VAL A 10 6.23 -4.30 18.04
CA VAL A 10 6.15 -2.93 17.51
C VAL A 10 7.39 -2.12 17.89
N GLU A 11 7.80 -2.13 19.16
CA GLU A 11 8.99 -1.44 19.64
C GLU A 11 10.28 -1.93 18.95
N LYS A 12 10.39 -3.25 18.73
CA LYS A 12 11.54 -3.83 18.02
C LYS A 12 11.58 -3.42 16.55
N TYR A 13 10.42 -3.30 15.90
CA TYR A 13 10.31 -2.83 14.51
C TYR A 13 10.63 -1.34 14.37
N ILE A 14 10.16 -0.50 15.30
CA ILE A 14 10.51 0.93 15.36
C ILE A 14 12.03 1.10 15.52
N LYS A 15 12.63 0.35 16.44
CA LYS A 15 14.08 0.40 16.67
C LYS A 15 14.90 -0.13 15.48
N PHE A 16 14.35 -1.05 14.68
CA PHE A 16 15.00 -1.57 13.48
C PHE A 16 14.93 -0.61 12.29
N LEU A 17 13.83 0.13 12.14
CA LEU A 17 13.63 1.09 11.04
C LEU A 17 14.46 2.37 11.22
N GLY A 18 15.04 2.60 12.39
CA GLY A 18 15.78 3.82 12.72
C GLY A 18 14.85 5.03 12.92
N ASP A 19 15.41 6.18 13.25
CA ASP A 19 14.65 7.44 13.39
C ASP A 19 14.05 7.81 12.03
N ASN A 20 12.79 7.43 11.84
CA ASN A 20 12.01 7.68 10.67
C ASN A 20 10.84 8.55 11.11
N ASP A 21 10.96 9.87 10.86
CA ASP A 21 9.99 10.87 11.31
C ASP A 21 8.56 10.52 10.88
N PHE A 22 8.42 9.85 9.73
CA PHE A 22 7.15 9.39 9.20
C PHE A 22 6.53 8.22 10.01
N ILE A 23 7.32 7.25 10.48
CA ILE A 23 6.82 6.16 11.33
C ILE A 23 6.45 6.69 12.72
N THR A 24 7.27 7.60 13.26
CA THR A 24 7.01 8.26 14.55
C THR A 24 5.71 9.06 14.50
N GLU A 25 5.48 9.82 13.43
CA GLU A 25 4.24 10.55 13.19
C GLU A 25 3.03 9.62 13.03
N PHE A 26 3.18 8.53 12.26
CA PHE A 26 2.14 7.52 12.07
C PHE A 26 1.74 6.82 13.38
N LEU A 27 2.69 6.50 14.24
CA LEU A 27 2.42 5.87 15.55
C LEU A 27 1.84 6.86 16.56
N ASN A 28 2.26 8.13 16.51
CA ASN A 28 1.69 9.18 17.35
C ASN A 28 0.23 9.50 16.94
N LEU A 29 -0.15 9.29 15.68
CA LEU A 29 -1.54 9.43 15.20
C LEU A 29 -2.49 8.38 15.77
N GLU A 30 -2.02 7.17 16.10
CA GLU A 30 -2.86 6.14 16.74
C GLU A 30 -3.12 6.44 18.22
N GLN A 31 -2.22 7.17 18.90
CA GLN A 31 -2.40 7.58 20.30
C GLN A 31 -3.38 8.75 20.45
N THR A 32 -3.43 9.67 19.48
CA THR A 32 -4.25 10.89 19.53
C THR A 32 -5.72 10.71 19.17
N LYS A 33 -6.12 9.56 18.60
CA LYS A 33 -7.56 9.24 18.37
C LYS A 33 -8.39 9.14 19.66
N THR A 34 -7.75 9.08 20.83
CA THR A 34 -8.45 9.10 22.13
C THR A 34 -8.71 10.50 22.69
N ASN A 35 -8.09 11.57 22.20
CA ASN A 35 -8.30 12.91 22.75
C ASN A 35 -8.29 14.00 21.67
N LYS A 36 -9.47 14.25 21.12
CA LYS A 36 -9.85 15.50 20.44
C LYS A 36 -9.67 16.70 21.41
N LYS A 37 -8.53 17.39 21.42
CA LYS A 37 -8.43 18.85 21.67
C LYS A 37 -6.97 19.36 21.69
N ASP A 38 -6.80 20.57 21.16
CA ASP A 38 -5.66 21.50 21.31
C ASP A 38 -4.43 21.19 20.42
N ARG A 39 -4.31 21.84 19.25
CA ARG A 39 -3.64 23.15 18.95
C ARG A 39 -2.10 23.06 18.97
N HIS A 40 -1.44 23.10 17.82
CA HIS A 40 -0.94 24.27 17.04
C HIS A 40 0.49 24.72 17.45
N ASP A 41 1.34 24.86 16.42
CA ASP A 41 2.70 25.45 16.31
C ASP A 41 3.87 24.61 16.89
N VAL A 42 5.00 24.38 16.20
CA VAL A 42 6.01 25.37 15.76
C VAL A 42 7.03 24.72 14.76
N LEU A 43 7.19 25.36 13.58
CA LEU A 43 8.39 25.61 12.72
C LEU A 43 9.13 24.40 12.08
N SER A 44 9.11 24.22 10.75
CA SER A 44 9.80 24.93 9.64
C SER A 44 11.30 24.67 9.53
N ASP A 45 11.68 23.74 8.62
CA ASP A 45 12.67 23.97 7.54
C ASP A 45 13.08 22.64 6.90
N SER A 46 12.22 22.18 5.99
CA SER A 46 12.66 21.57 4.73
C SER A 46 11.56 21.86 3.72
N GLU A 47 11.73 22.95 2.97
CA GLU A 47 10.90 23.26 1.81
C GLU A 47 11.16 22.21 0.71
N GLN A 48 10.62 21.01 0.90
CA GLN A 48 9.97 20.33 -0.20
C GLN A 48 8.49 20.57 -0.01
N GLU A 49 7.93 21.45 -0.84
CA GLU A 49 6.49 21.61 -1.05
C GLU A 49 5.91 20.23 -1.40
N THR A 50 5.58 19.43 -0.39
CA THR A 50 4.56 18.42 -0.55
C THR A 50 3.27 19.20 -0.56
N ASP A 51 2.85 19.54 -1.79
CA ASP A 51 1.49 19.94 -2.10
C ASP A 51 0.57 19.19 -1.13
N SER A 52 -0.20 19.91 -0.34
CA SER A 52 -1.28 19.33 0.50
C SER A 52 -2.42 18.85 -0.41
N GLY A 53 -2.04 18.25 -1.54
CA GLY A 53 -2.85 17.64 -2.56
C GLY A 53 -3.42 16.37 -1.95
N ASP A 54 -4.74 16.32 -1.96
CA ASP A 54 -5.55 15.24 -1.44
C ASP A 54 -4.90 13.87 -1.73
N ILE A 55 -4.52 13.15 -0.67
CA ILE A 55 -4.03 11.78 -0.79
C ILE A 55 -5.13 10.98 -1.50
N PHE A 56 -4.80 10.43 -2.67
CA PHE A 56 -5.77 9.67 -3.44
C PHE A 56 -6.20 8.43 -2.66
N MET A 57 -7.51 8.30 -2.44
CA MET A 57 -8.09 7.18 -1.71
C MET A 57 -9.29 6.63 -2.48
N PHE A 58 -9.26 5.33 -2.78
CA PHE A 58 -10.43 4.62 -3.27
C PHE A 58 -11.45 4.46 -2.14
N GLN A 59 -12.69 4.90 -2.41
CA GLN A 59 -13.85 4.61 -1.55
C GLN A 59 -14.57 3.32 -1.97
N LYS A 60 -14.38 2.92 -3.22
CA LYS A 60 -14.97 1.73 -3.85
C LYS A 60 -13.97 1.12 -4.82
N SER A 61 -14.28 -0.09 -5.27
CA SER A 61 -13.52 -0.79 -6.29
C SER A 61 -13.32 0.08 -7.54
N PRO A 62 -12.09 0.20 -8.08
CA PRO A 62 -11.84 1.01 -9.27
C PRO A 62 -12.48 0.39 -10.52
N THR A 63 -12.91 1.24 -11.46
CA THR A 63 -13.63 0.79 -12.67
C THR A 63 -12.79 -0.04 -13.64
N TYR A 64 -11.47 0.03 -13.56
CA TYR A 64 -10.55 -0.77 -14.38
C TYR A 64 -10.34 -2.20 -13.83
N ILE A 65 -10.89 -2.53 -12.66
CA ILE A 65 -10.90 -3.88 -12.11
C ILE A 65 -12.29 -4.48 -12.31
N THR A 66 -12.34 -5.68 -12.88
CA THR A 66 -13.60 -6.38 -13.20
C THR A 66 -14.29 -7.00 -11.99
N HIS A 67 -13.59 -7.08 -10.85
CA HIS A 67 -14.06 -7.69 -9.62
C HIS A 67 -14.16 -6.67 -8.48
N GLU A 68 -15.16 -6.82 -7.62
CA GLU A 68 -15.31 -5.96 -6.46
C GLU A 68 -14.31 -6.35 -5.37
N LEU A 69 -13.47 -5.40 -4.96
CA LEU A 69 -12.60 -5.51 -3.81
C LEU A 69 -13.45 -5.47 -2.53
N ARG A 70 -13.04 -6.28 -1.55
CA ARG A 70 -13.58 -6.20 -0.19
C ARG A 70 -13.01 -4.98 0.52
N ASP A 71 -13.72 -4.48 1.54
CA ASP A 71 -13.32 -3.25 2.26
C ASP A 71 -11.88 -3.29 2.79
N TYR A 72 -11.45 -4.42 3.35
CA TYR A 72 -10.07 -4.56 3.84
C TYR A 72 -9.04 -4.53 2.69
N GLN A 73 -9.42 -4.99 1.49
CA GLN A 73 -8.55 -4.94 0.31
C GLN A 73 -8.46 -3.51 -0.23
N ILE A 74 -9.56 -2.75 -0.18
CA ILE A 74 -9.55 -1.31 -0.53
C ILE A 74 -8.60 -0.57 0.41
N SER A 75 -8.70 -0.81 1.73
CA SER A 75 -7.77 -0.26 2.72
C SER A 75 -6.32 -0.64 2.45
N GLY A 76 -6.06 -1.91 2.11
CA GLY A 76 -4.71 -2.39 1.76
C GLY A 76 -4.15 -1.71 0.51
N VAL A 77 -4.96 -1.55 -0.54
CA VAL A 77 -4.56 -0.83 -1.76
C VAL A 77 -4.29 0.64 -1.48
N ASN A 78 -5.15 1.31 -0.71
CA ASN A 78 -4.96 2.70 -0.32
C ASN A 78 -3.66 2.90 0.49
N TRP A 79 -3.35 1.96 1.39
CA TRP A 79 -2.08 1.95 2.11
C TRP A 79 -0.88 1.82 1.15
N LEU A 80 -0.95 0.90 0.17
CA LEU A 80 0.09 0.75 -0.85
C LEU A 80 0.27 2.01 -1.71
N ILE A 81 -0.82 2.68 -2.09
CA ILE A 81 -0.78 3.94 -2.84
C ILE A 81 -0.07 5.01 -2.02
N ASN A 82 -0.44 5.18 -0.75
CA ASN A 82 0.20 6.16 0.13
C ASN A 82 1.70 5.86 0.33
N MET A 83 2.11 4.59 0.41
CA MET A 83 3.53 4.22 0.45
C MET A 83 4.25 4.57 -0.84
N HIS A 84 3.61 4.33 -2.00
CA HIS A 84 4.15 4.70 -3.29
C HIS A 84 4.35 6.21 -3.45
N GLU A 85 3.35 7.03 -3.09
CA GLU A 85 3.44 8.51 -3.14
C GLU A 85 4.58 9.04 -2.27
N LYS A 86 4.84 8.37 -1.14
CA LYS A 86 5.95 8.70 -0.22
C LYS A 86 7.29 8.12 -0.63
N GLN A 87 7.36 7.39 -1.75
CA GLN A 87 8.56 6.69 -2.21
C GLN A 87 9.14 5.71 -1.17
N ILE A 88 8.25 5.11 -0.37
CA ILE A 88 8.60 4.11 0.65
C ILE A 88 8.25 2.71 0.13
N ASN A 89 9.19 1.77 0.25
CA ASN A 89 8.95 0.38 -0.09
C ASN A 89 7.98 -0.27 0.90
N ALA A 90 7.02 -1.03 0.39
CA ALA A 90 5.95 -1.64 1.19
C ALA A 90 6.07 -3.18 1.24
N ILE A 91 5.78 -3.75 2.41
CA ILE A 91 5.66 -5.21 2.60
C ILE A 91 4.19 -5.54 2.90
N LEU A 92 3.50 -6.18 1.94
CA LEU A 92 2.14 -6.66 2.14
C LEU A 92 2.15 -8.10 2.67
N ALA A 93 2.02 -8.26 3.99
CA ALA A 93 2.20 -9.53 4.71
C ALA A 93 0.90 -10.09 5.32
N ASP A 94 -0.25 -9.77 4.73
CA ASP A 94 -1.55 -10.34 5.15
C ASP A 94 -1.55 -11.87 5.14
N GLU A 95 -2.48 -12.48 5.87
CA GLU A 95 -2.70 -13.93 5.85
C GLU A 95 -2.88 -14.49 4.42
N MET A 96 -2.50 -15.74 4.21
CA MET A 96 -2.73 -16.44 2.95
C MET A 96 -4.24 -16.50 2.63
N GLY A 97 -4.60 -16.32 1.37
CA GLY A 97 -6.01 -16.34 0.95
C GLY A 97 -6.74 -14.99 1.04
N LEU A 98 -6.17 -13.96 1.67
CA LEU A 98 -6.81 -12.62 1.73
C LEU A 98 -6.77 -11.83 0.41
N GLY A 99 -6.20 -12.39 -0.66
CA GLY A 99 -6.24 -11.79 -1.99
C GLY A 99 -5.17 -10.72 -2.25
N LYS A 100 -3.98 -10.88 -1.66
CA LYS A 100 -2.81 -10.00 -1.91
C LYS A 100 -2.53 -9.79 -3.41
N THR A 101 -2.69 -10.83 -4.22
CA THR A 101 -2.55 -10.74 -5.69
C THR A 101 -3.51 -9.72 -6.30
N LEU A 102 -4.79 -9.72 -5.90
CA LEU A 102 -5.78 -8.75 -6.39
C LEU A 102 -5.42 -7.33 -5.94
N GLN A 103 -4.98 -7.16 -4.69
CA GLN A 103 -4.52 -5.86 -4.19
C GLN A 103 -3.32 -5.33 -5.01
N THR A 104 -2.32 -6.17 -5.27
CA THR A 104 -1.17 -5.80 -6.11
C THR A 104 -1.57 -5.45 -7.54
N ILE A 105 -2.43 -6.24 -8.18
CA ILE A 105 -2.95 -5.95 -9.54
C ILE A 105 -3.67 -4.60 -9.55
N THR A 106 -4.46 -4.30 -8.51
CA THR A 106 -5.20 -3.04 -8.37
C THR A 106 -4.27 -1.85 -8.27
N LEU A 107 -3.18 -1.96 -7.50
CA LEU A 107 -2.12 -0.95 -7.41
C LEU A 107 -1.48 -0.68 -8.78
N LEU A 108 -1.12 -1.72 -9.54
CA LEU A 108 -0.52 -1.54 -10.86
C LEU A 108 -1.48 -0.87 -11.86
N GLY A 109 -2.78 -1.20 -11.76
CA GLY A 109 -3.82 -0.52 -12.51
C GLY A 109 -3.94 0.97 -12.13
N PHE A 110 -3.82 1.29 -10.84
CA PHE A 110 -3.82 2.68 -10.35
C PHE A 110 -2.66 3.48 -10.98
N LEU A 111 -1.44 2.94 -10.93
CA LEU A 111 -0.25 3.58 -11.50
C LEU A 111 -0.41 3.84 -13.01
N LYS A 112 -0.97 2.86 -13.73
CA LYS A 112 -1.15 2.95 -15.19
C LYS A 112 -2.29 3.88 -15.60
N PHE A 113 -3.48 3.73 -15.02
CA PHE A 113 -4.69 4.37 -15.53
C PHE A 113 -5.00 5.71 -14.86
N ILE A 114 -4.64 5.88 -13.59
CA ILE A 114 -4.90 7.10 -12.83
C ILE A 114 -3.67 8.00 -12.81
N LYS A 115 -2.52 7.48 -12.33
CA LYS A 115 -1.26 8.25 -12.31
C LYS A 115 -0.63 8.42 -13.70
N LYS A 116 -1.04 7.60 -14.68
CA LYS A 116 -0.55 7.61 -16.07
C LYS A 116 0.97 7.47 -16.16
N GLU A 117 1.56 6.74 -15.22
CA GLU A 117 2.99 6.50 -15.21
C GLU A 117 3.40 5.62 -16.39
N LYS A 118 4.40 6.10 -17.12
CA LYS A 118 4.95 5.40 -18.28
C LYS A 118 6.07 4.49 -17.79
N GLY A 119 5.71 3.31 -17.29
CA GLY A 119 6.64 2.33 -16.75
C GLY A 119 6.26 0.89 -17.07
N SER A 120 7.24 -0.01 -17.09
CA SER A 120 7.01 -1.45 -17.11
C SER A 120 7.16 -1.99 -15.70
N ASN A 121 6.16 -2.73 -15.24
CA ASN A 121 6.16 -3.36 -13.91
C ASN A 121 6.71 -4.78 -13.99
N LEU A 122 7.67 -5.12 -13.14
CA LEU A 122 8.25 -6.46 -13.02
C LEU A 122 7.70 -7.14 -11.76
N ILE A 123 7.12 -8.33 -11.93
CA ILE A 123 6.67 -9.16 -10.82
C ILE A 123 7.49 -10.45 -10.86
N ILE A 124 8.17 -10.75 -9.75
CA ILE A 124 8.96 -11.97 -9.60
C ILE A 124 8.19 -12.93 -8.69
N VAL A 125 7.93 -14.14 -9.18
CA VAL A 125 7.15 -15.16 -8.48
C VAL A 125 7.76 -16.55 -8.70
N PRO A 126 7.50 -17.52 -7.81
CA PRO A 126 7.88 -18.91 -8.06
C PRO A 126 7.33 -19.44 -9.39
N LYS A 127 8.08 -20.32 -10.07
CA LYS A 127 7.68 -20.89 -11.37
C LYS A 127 6.28 -21.51 -11.34
N SER A 128 5.92 -22.16 -10.24
CA SER A 128 4.61 -22.80 -10.04
C SER A 128 3.42 -21.84 -10.03
N THR A 129 3.63 -20.56 -9.73
CA THR A 129 2.54 -19.56 -9.64
C THR A 129 2.47 -18.63 -10.84
N LEU A 130 3.40 -18.71 -11.80
CA LEU A 130 3.41 -17.87 -13.01
C LEU A 130 2.08 -17.89 -13.76
N GLN A 131 1.52 -19.09 -14.00
CA GLN A 131 0.26 -19.23 -14.72
C GLN A 131 -0.92 -18.67 -13.91
N ASN A 132 -0.90 -18.84 -12.59
CA ASN A 132 -1.91 -18.25 -11.72
C ASN A 132 -1.91 -16.72 -11.84
N TRP A 133 -0.75 -16.08 -11.76
CA TRP A 133 -0.65 -14.62 -11.94
C TRP A 133 -1.17 -14.15 -13.29
N LYS A 134 -0.81 -14.83 -14.39
CA LYS A 134 -1.33 -14.51 -15.72
C LYS A 134 -2.85 -14.64 -15.81
N ASN A 135 -3.41 -15.69 -15.21
CA ASN A 135 -4.86 -15.90 -15.18
C ASN A 135 -5.54 -14.79 -14.37
N GLU A 136 -4.99 -14.39 -13.22
CA GLU A 136 -5.54 -13.31 -12.39
C GLU A 136 -5.48 -11.95 -13.09
N PHE A 137 -4.42 -11.64 -13.85
CA PHE A 137 -4.40 -10.44 -14.71
C PHE A 137 -5.49 -10.50 -15.78
N THR A 138 -5.63 -11.64 -16.46
CA THR A 138 -6.65 -11.81 -17.51
C THR A 138 -8.06 -11.70 -16.93
N LYS A 139 -8.27 -12.21 -15.71
CA LYS A 139 -9.54 -12.19 -15.00
C LYS A 139 -9.89 -10.78 -14.51
N TYR A 140 -8.98 -10.14 -13.77
CA TYR A 140 -9.26 -8.91 -13.03
C TYR A 140 -8.98 -7.63 -13.82
N MET A 141 -8.04 -7.65 -14.76
CA MET A 141 -7.61 -6.47 -15.52
C MET A 141 -7.19 -6.84 -16.96
N PRO A 142 -8.15 -7.29 -17.81
CA PRO A 142 -7.86 -7.86 -19.14
C PRO A 142 -7.14 -6.90 -20.10
N ASP A 143 -7.35 -5.59 -19.96
CA ASP A 143 -6.71 -4.55 -20.79
C ASP A 143 -5.23 -4.30 -20.43
N TYR A 144 -4.71 -5.02 -19.43
CA TYR A 144 -3.33 -4.94 -19.01
C TYR A 144 -2.50 -6.08 -19.62
N LYS A 145 -1.55 -5.71 -20.48
CA LYS A 145 -0.64 -6.67 -21.15
C LYS A 145 0.34 -7.28 -20.14
N ALA A 146 0.08 -8.52 -19.70
CA ALA A 146 1.00 -9.32 -18.90
C ALA A 146 1.75 -10.35 -19.78
N LYS A 147 3.08 -10.42 -19.65
CA LYS A 147 3.93 -11.40 -20.34
C LYS A 147 4.71 -12.22 -19.33
N ILE A 148 4.81 -13.54 -19.56
CA ILE A 148 5.61 -14.45 -18.75
C ILE A 148 6.98 -14.59 -19.40
N PHE A 149 8.04 -14.44 -18.60
CA PHE A 149 9.41 -14.77 -18.99
C PHE A 149 9.87 -15.97 -18.18
N HIS A 150 10.20 -17.06 -18.87
CA HIS A 150 10.75 -18.27 -18.29
C HIS A 150 11.51 -19.04 -19.38
N ALA A 151 12.55 -19.76 -18.97
CA ALA A 151 13.28 -20.72 -19.79
C ALA A 151 12.70 -22.14 -19.63
#